data_AF-A0A966AR95-F1
#
_entry.id   AF-A0A966AR95-F1
#
_cell.length_a   1.000
_cell.length_b   1.000
_cell.length_c   1.000
_cell.angle_alpha   90.00
_cell.angle_beta   90.00
_cell.angle_gamma   90.00
#
_symmetry.space_group_name_H-M   'P 1'
#
loop_
_entity.id
_entity.type
_entity.pdbx_description
1 polymer ?
#
loop_
_entity_poly.entity_id
_entity_poly.type
_entity_poly.pdbx_seq_one_letter_code
_entity_poly.pdbx_strand_id
1 'polypeptide(L)'
;MASALSALGDGLPSARLDAEVLLAHALDKARTRLRGWPEDPVSAGQAAHYRELIARRARGEPVAYLTGLREFWSLPLEVTPETLIPRPETELLVEIALSLTPADEPVTIADLGTGSGAVAAAIASERPACHVIATDACP
;
A
#
# COMPACT_ATOMS: atom_id res chain seq x y z
N MET A 1 10.70 19.62 2.55
CA MET A 1 10.17 18.82 3.67
C MET A 1 9.47 19.68 4.73
N ALA A 2 10.12 20.73 5.28
CA ALA A 2 9.50 21.60 6.30
C ALA A 2 8.14 22.21 5.88
N SER A 3 8.00 22.68 4.64
CA SER A 3 6.74 23.19 4.10
C SER A 3 5.64 22.13 4.00
N ALA A 4 5.99 20.88 3.73
CA ALA A 4 5.03 19.77 3.66
C ALA A 4 4.53 19.36 5.05
N LEU A 5 5.43 19.31 6.04
CA LEU A 5 5.06 19.05 7.44
C LEU A 5 4.10 20.12 7.98
N SER A 6 4.39 21.40 7.69
CA SER A 6 3.50 22.50 8.06
C SER A 6 2.12 22.39 7.39
N ALA A 7 2.05 21.90 6.14
CA ALA A 7 0.78 21.73 5.42
C ALA A 7 -0.05 20.54 5.94
N LEU A 8 0.60 19.48 6.42
CA LEU A 8 -0.07 18.32 7.02
C LEU A 8 -0.51 18.58 8.46
N GLY A 9 0.15 19.53 9.14
CA GLY A 9 -0.14 19.93 10.52
C GLY A 9 0.36 18.92 11.56
N ASP A 10 0.54 19.41 12.79
CA ASP A 10 1.07 18.62 13.91
C ASP A 10 0.09 17.54 14.44
N GLY A 11 -1.16 17.53 13.93
CA GLY A 11 -2.22 16.62 14.35
C GLY A 11 -2.23 15.26 13.65
N LEU A 12 -1.41 15.05 12.62
CA LEU A 12 -1.28 13.77 11.93
C LEU A 12 -0.03 13.02 12.46
N PRO A 13 -0.18 11.95 13.26
CA PRO A 13 0.96 11.22 13.84
C PRO A 13 1.94 10.69 12.78
N SER A 14 1.46 10.43 11.56
CA SER A 14 2.24 9.94 10.43
C SER A 14 2.74 11.03 9.48
N ALA A 15 2.56 12.33 9.77
CA ALA A 15 2.82 13.43 8.82
C ALA A 15 4.21 13.36 8.15
N ARG A 16 5.25 13.04 8.91
CA ARG A 16 6.61 12.88 8.37
C ARG A 16 6.75 11.67 7.46
N LEU A 17 6.17 10.54 7.84
CA LEU A 17 6.19 9.34 7.02
C LEU A 17 5.41 9.56 5.72
N ASP A 18 4.21 10.14 5.82
CA ASP A 18 3.37 10.47 4.67
C ASP A 18 4.12 11.37 3.68
N ALA A 19 4.76 12.43 4.16
CA ALA A 19 5.57 13.32 3.33
C ALA A 19 6.74 12.61 2.63
N GLU A 20 7.45 11.71 3.34
CA GLU A 20 8.53 10.91 2.74
C GLU A 20 8.02 9.93 1.68
N VAL A 21 6.88 9.26 1.91
CA VAL A 21 6.28 8.33 0.95
C VAL A 21 5.80 9.07 -0.29
N LEU A 22 5.10 10.19 -0.14
CA LEU A 22 4.60 10.97 -1.27
C LEU A 22 5.73 11.63 -2.05
N LEU A 23 6.85 11.99 -1.41
CA LEU A 23 8.03 12.48 -2.10
C LEU A 23 8.69 11.38 -2.93
N ALA A 24 8.84 10.18 -2.36
CA ALA A 24 9.36 9.01 -3.06
C ALA A 24 8.53 8.68 -4.30
N HIS A 25 7.20 8.68 -4.14
CA HIS A 25 6.26 8.47 -5.24
C HIS A 25 6.38 9.57 -6.31
N ALA A 26 6.37 10.85 -5.92
CA ALA A 26 6.44 11.95 -6.88
C ALA A 26 7.77 12.00 -7.68
N LEU A 27 8.83 11.43 -7.13
CA LEU A 27 10.15 11.36 -7.77
C LEU A 27 10.39 10.05 -8.53
N ASP A 28 9.47 9.08 -8.44
CA ASP A 28 9.64 7.72 -8.92
C ASP A 28 10.95 7.08 -8.41
N LYS A 29 11.17 7.19 -7.10
CA LYS A 29 12.40 6.72 -6.43
C LYS A 29 12.08 6.03 -5.12
N ALA A 30 12.88 5.02 -4.77
CA ALA A 30 12.81 4.41 -3.44
C ALA A 30 13.18 5.41 -2.33
N ARG A 31 12.54 5.27 -1.16
CA ARG A 31 12.80 6.12 0.02
C ARG A 31 14.26 6.10 0.48
N THR A 32 14.95 4.97 0.30
CA THR A 32 16.38 4.81 0.61
C THR A 32 17.24 5.75 -0.24
N ARG A 33 16.91 5.94 -1.51
CA ARG A 33 17.62 6.88 -2.40
C ARG A 33 17.48 8.32 -1.96
N LEU A 34 16.29 8.72 -1.47
CA LEU A 34 16.07 10.06 -0.94
C LEU A 34 16.97 10.39 0.26
N ARG A 35 17.28 9.37 1.08
CA ARG A 35 18.16 9.53 2.24
C ARG A 35 19.64 9.47 1.87
N GLY A 36 19.99 8.66 0.86
CA GLY A 36 21.37 8.50 0.40
C GLY A 36 21.87 9.66 -0.46
N TRP A 37 20.99 10.31 -1.23
CA TRP A 37 21.32 11.39 -2.17
C TRP A 37 20.28 12.53 -2.09
N PRO A 38 20.20 13.26 -0.97
CA PRO A 38 19.26 14.36 -0.79
C PRO A 38 19.47 15.52 -1.78
N GLU A 39 20.63 15.61 -2.42
CA GLU A 39 21.00 16.59 -3.44
C GLU A 39 20.51 16.25 -4.86
N ASP A 40 19.89 15.08 -5.07
CA ASP A 40 19.35 14.69 -6.37
C ASP A 40 18.43 15.80 -6.92
N PRO A 41 18.65 16.28 -8.16
CA PRO A 41 17.86 17.37 -8.71
C PRO A 41 16.41 16.96 -8.88
N VAL A 42 15.51 17.86 -8.50
CA VAL A 42 14.05 17.71 -8.63
C VAL A 42 13.56 18.65 -9.72
N SER A 43 12.87 18.10 -10.72
CA SER A 43 12.29 18.92 -11.78
C SER A 43 11.10 19.75 -11.27
N ALA A 44 10.76 20.83 -11.98
CA ALA A 44 9.60 21.65 -11.65
C ALA A 44 8.29 20.83 -11.68
N GLY A 45 8.18 19.87 -12.61
CA GLY A 45 7.03 18.96 -12.70
C GLY A 45 6.89 18.04 -11.49
N GLN A 46 7.99 17.40 -11.07
CA GLN A 46 8.02 16.57 -9.87
C GLN A 46 7.69 17.37 -8.60
N ALA A 47 8.24 18.60 -8.48
CA ALA A 47 7.93 19.47 -7.36
C ALA A 47 6.45 19.91 -7.33
N ALA A 48 5.85 20.16 -8.50
CA ALA A 48 4.43 20.47 -8.62
C ALA A 48 3.56 19.26 -8.25
N HIS A 49 3.90 18.08 -8.75
CA HIS A 49 3.20 16.85 -8.43
C HIS A 49 3.24 16.53 -6.93
N TYR A 50 4.42 16.64 -6.30
CA TYR A 50 4.55 16.47 -4.85
C TYR A 50 3.66 17.44 -4.04
N ARG A 51 3.59 18.72 -4.44
CA ARG A 51 2.71 19.71 -3.78
C ARG A 51 1.24 19.33 -3.89
N GLU A 52 0.80 18.83 -5.04
CA GLU A 52 -0.58 18.35 -5.23
C GLU A 52 -0.90 17.18 -4.30
N LEU A 53 -0.01 16.19 -4.22
CA LEU A 53 -0.17 15.05 -3.32
C LEU A 53 -0.28 15.48 -1.85
N ILE A 54 0.57 16.41 -1.41
CA ILE A 54 0.50 16.96 -0.04
C ILE A 54 -0.83 17.69 0.20
N ALA A 55 -1.30 18.49 -0.76
CA ALA A 55 -2.56 19.20 -0.64
C ALA A 55 -3.75 18.23 -0.53
N ARG A 56 -3.75 17.14 -1.31
CA ARG A 56 -4.75 16.07 -1.21
C ARG A 56 -4.68 15.34 0.12
N ARG A 57 -3.47 14.99 0.58
CA ARG A 57 -3.27 14.34 1.87
C ARG A 57 -3.75 15.20 3.04
N ALA A 58 -3.49 16.51 3.00
CA ALA A 58 -3.95 17.47 4.01
C ALA A 58 -5.49 17.55 4.09
N ARG A 59 -6.21 17.21 3.01
CA ARG A 59 -7.69 17.09 3.00
C ARG A 59 -8.21 15.75 3.52
N GLY A 60 -7.32 14.88 4.00
CA GLY A 60 -7.67 13.58 4.59
C GLY A 60 -7.61 12.39 3.63
N GLU A 61 -7.19 12.59 2.38
CA GLU A 61 -7.07 11.48 1.44
C GLU A 61 -6.01 10.47 1.90
N PRO A 62 -6.29 9.15 1.92
CA PRO A 62 -5.31 8.14 2.33
C PRO A 62 -4.08 8.11 1.41
N VAL A 63 -2.88 7.97 2.00
CA VAL A 63 -1.63 7.87 1.24
C VAL A 63 -1.66 6.73 0.21
N ALA A 64 -2.25 5.58 0.55
CA ALA A 64 -2.32 4.44 -0.34
C ALA A 64 -3.08 4.72 -1.65
N TYR A 65 -4.15 5.53 -1.60
CA TYR A 65 -4.87 5.96 -2.81
C TYR A 65 -4.09 7.02 -3.59
N LEU A 66 -3.32 7.87 -2.90
CA LEU A 66 -2.46 8.85 -3.55
C LEU A 66 -1.30 8.18 -4.31
N THR A 67 -0.77 7.08 -3.77
CA THR A 67 0.31 6.30 -4.41
C THR A 67 -0.19 5.17 -5.30
N GLY A 68 -1.49 4.87 -5.26
CA GLY A 68 -2.11 3.72 -5.92
C GLY A 68 -1.65 2.35 -5.40
N LEU A 69 -0.95 2.31 -4.27
CA LEU A 69 -0.24 1.12 -3.80
C LEU A 69 -0.35 0.95 -2.29
N ARG A 70 -0.50 -0.30 -1.85
CA ARG A 70 -0.44 -0.72 -0.45
C ARG A 70 0.34 -2.01 -0.34
N GLU A 71 1.34 -2.04 0.54
CA GLU A 71 1.99 -3.29 0.92
C GLU A 71 1.09 -4.06 1.90
N PHE A 72 0.93 -5.36 1.65
CA PHE A 72 0.24 -6.33 2.50
C PHE A 72 0.96 -7.68 2.38
N TRP A 73 1.33 -8.30 3.49
CA TRP A 73 2.07 -9.58 3.46
C TRP A 73 3.36 -9.53 2.59
N SER A 74 4.09 -8.42 2.63
CA SER A 74 5.25 -8.13 1.75
C SER A 74 4.94 -8.06 0.24
N LEU A 75 3.67 -8.13 -0.15
CA LEU A 75 3.23 -7.98 -1.53
C LEU A 75 2.79 -6.53 -1.79
N PRO A 76 3.30 -5.89 -2.85
CA PRO A 76 2.76 -4.62 -3.30
C PRO A 76 1.43 -4.88 -4.04
N LEU A 77 0.34 -4.34 -3.52
CA LEU A 77 -0.99 -4.44 -4.12
C LEU A 77 -1.41 -3.08 -4.67
N GLU A 78 -1.93 -3.10 -5.89
CA GLU A 78 -2.63 -1.94 -6.44
C GLU A 78 -3.92 -1.70 -5.68
N VAL A 79 -4.16 -0.45 -5.29
CA VAL A 79 -5.38 -0.06 -4.58
C VAL A 79 -5.99 1.16 -5.24
N THR A 80 -7.30 1.12 -5.40
CA THR A 80 -8.10 2.23 -5.88
C THR A 80 -9.13 2.62 -4.82
N PRO A 81 -9.74 3.82 -4.92
CA PRO A 81 -10.86 4.20 -4.06
C PRO A 81 -12.06 3.24 -4.12
N GLU A 82 -12.17 2.39 -5.16
CA GLU A 82 -13.22 1.37 -5.26
C GLU A 82 -12.96 0.14 -4.38
N THR A 83 -11.72 -0.04 -3.89
CA THR A 83 -11.30 -1.18 -3.08
C THR A 83 -11.01 -0.78 -1.64
N LEU A 84 -11.22 -1.69 -0.67
CA LEU A 84 -10.77 -1.45 0.70
C LEU A 84 -9.23 -1.52 0.76
N ILE A 85 -8.59 -0.51 1.35
CA ILE A 85 -7.16 -0.55 1.65
C ILE A 85 -6.89 -1.72 2.63
N PRO A 86 -6.04 -2.70 2.25
CA PRO A 86 -5.67 -3.80 3.14
C PRO A 86 -5.10 -3.30 4.47
N ARG A 87 -5.68 -3.81 5.56
CA ARG A 87 -5.33 -3.42 6.92
C ARG A 87 -4.33 -4.41 7.52
N PRO A 88 -3.39 -3.96 8.38
CA PRO A 88 -2.46 -4.86 9.06
C PRO A 88 -3.17 -5.95 9.87
N GLU A 89 -4.32 -5.63 10.49
CA GLU A 89 -5.08 -6.61 11.27
C GLU A 89 -5.62 -7.78 10.41
N THR A 90 -5.76 -7.58 9.09
CA THR A 90 -6.16 -8.63 8.15
C THR A 90 -5.05 -9.66 7.91
N GLU A 91 -3.79 -9.36 8.26
CA GLU A 91 -2.69 -10.33 8.19
C GLU A 91 -2.90 -11.50 9.15
N LEU A 92 -3.58 -11.30 10.29
CA LEU A 92 -3.95 -12.37 11.22
C LEU A 92 -4.87 -13.42 10.56
N LEU A 93 -5.75 -13.00 9.65
CA LEU A 93 -6.61 -13.94 8.90
C LEU A 93 -5.76 -14.84 7.99
N VAL A 94 -4.77 -14.27 7.33
CA VAL A 94 -3.82 -15.01 6.48
C VAL A 94 -3.02 -16.00 7.34
N GLU A 95 -2.47 -15.55 8.47
CA GLU A 95 -1.74 -16.42 9.41
C GLU A 95 -2.56 -17.65 9.83
N ILE A 96 -3.82 -17.42 10.23
CA ILE A 96 -4.72 -18.48 10.66
C ILE A 96 -5.00 -19.43 9.49
N ALA A 97 -5.32 -18.90 8.30
CA ALA A 97 -5.59 -19.73 7.13
C ALA A 97 -4.39 -20.61 6.75
N LEU A 98 -3.18 -20.04 6.80
CA LEU A 98 -1.92 -20.76 6.55
C LEU A 98 -1.61 -21.81 7.61
N SER A 99 -2.01 -21.60 8.87
CA SER A 99 -1.84 -22.58 9.94
C SER A 99 -2.74 -23.81 9.79
N LEU A 100 -3.89 -23.63 9.12
CA LEU A 100 -4.86 -24.68 8.85
C LEU A 100 -4.64 -25.37 7.49
N THR A 101 -3.76 -24.83 6.66
CA THR A 101 -3.53 -25.30 5.28
C THR A 101 -2.14 -25.93 5.15
N PRO A 102 -2.06 -27.24 4.84
CA PRO A 102 -0.77 -27.90 4.57
C PRO A 102 0.00 -27.21 3.45
N ALA A 103 1.33 -27.14 3.57
CA ALA A 103 2.17 -26.46 2.58
C ALA A 103 2.24 -27.20 1.24
N ASP A 104 2.29 -28.53 1.29
CA ASP A 104 2.65 -29.39 0.16
C ASP A 104 1.48 -30.20 -0.41
N GLU A 105 0.24 -29.89 -0.01
CA GLU A 105 -0.96 -30.58 -0.48
C GLU A 105 -1.87 -29.63 -1.29
N PRO A 106 -2.48 -30.12 -2.38
CA PRO A 106 -3.42 -29.33 -3.16
C PRO A 106 -4.72 -29.17 -2.38
N VAL A 107 -4.94 -27.97 -1.85
CA VAL A 107 -6.19 -27.56 -1.19
C VAL A 107 -6.86 -26.47 -2.02
N THR A 108 -8.18 -26.52 -2.12
CA THR A 108 -8.96 -25.42 -2.72
C THR A 108 -9.44 -24.48 -1.62
N ILE A 109 -9.12 -23.20 -1.75
CA ILE A 109 -9.49 -22.14 -0.80
C ILE A 109 -10.35 -21.11 -1.53
N ALA A 110 -11.43 -20.67 -0.89
CA ALA A 110 -12.29 -19.61 -1.42
C ALA A 110 -12.15 -18.33 -0.57
N ASP A 111 -11.86 -17.21 -1.22
CA ASP A 111 -11.88 -15.85 -0.65
C ASP A 111 -13.13 -15.11 -1.16
N LEU A 112 -14.03 -14.75 -0.24
CA LEU A 112 -15.34 -14.18 -0.54
C LEU A 112 -15.36 -12.70 -0.13
N GLY A 113 -15.50 -11.80 -1.10
CA GLY A 113 -15.31 -10.36 -0.89
C GLY A 113 -13.84 -9.98 -0.92
N THR A 114 -13.11 -10.49 -1.92
CA THR A 114 -11.64 -10.38 -2.00
C THR A 114 -11.15 -8.94 -2.14
N GLY A 115 -11.98 -8.03 -2.62
CA GLY A 115 -11.66 -6.62 -2.83
C GLY A 115 -10.41 -6.46 -3.70
N SER A 116 -9.33 -5.95 -3.10
CA SER A 116 -8.02 -5.79 -3.75
C SER A 116 -7.25 -7.11 -3.95
N GLY A 117 -7.81 -8.26 -3.56
CA GLY A 117 -7.17 -9.56 -3.70
C GLY A 117 -6.17 -9.88 -2.59
N ALA A 118 -6.09 -9.07 -1.53
CA ALA A 118 -4.99 -9.11 -0.57
C ALA A 118 -4.81 -10.46 0.13
N VAL A 119 -5.91 -11.02 0.65
CA VAL A 119 -5.89 -12.31 1.36
C VAL A 119 -5.59 -13.45 0.39
N ALA A 120 -6.29 -13.49 -0.74
CA ALA A 120 -6.08 -14.50 -1.77
C ALA A 120 -4.63 -14.53 -2.29
N ALA A 121 -4.05 -13.36 -2.60
CA ALA A 121 -2.68 -13.23 -3.08
C ALA A 121 -1.66 -13.69 -2.05
N ALA A 122 -1.83 -13.31 -0.77
CA ALA A 122 -0.95 -13.71 0.31
C ALA A 122 -0.97 -15.23 0.54
N ILE A 123 -2.15 -15.85 0.55
CA ILE A 123 -2.28 -17.30 0.66
C ILE A 123 -1.62 -18.00 -0.54
N ALA A 124 -1.89 -17.54 -1.76
CA ALA A 124 -1.30 -18.12 -2.97
C ALA A 124 0.23 -18.00 -3.01
N SER A 125 0.81 -16.90 -2.49
CA SER A 125 2.27 -16.75 -2.43
C SER A 125 2.94 -17.70 -1.44
N GLU A 126 2.27 -18.01 -0.32
CA GLU A 126 2.79 -18.88 0.74
C GLU A 126 2.45 -20.36 0.54
N ARG A 127 1.44 -20.67 -0.27
CA ARG A 127 0.96 -22.02 -0.57
C ARG A 127 0.83 -22.23 -2.08
N PRO A 128 1.94 -22.38 -2.83
CA PRO A 128 1.89 -22.51 -4.29
C PRO A 128 1.11 -23.73 -4.79
N ALA A 129 0.96 -24.77 -3.95
CA ALA A 129 0.17 -25.96 -4.27
C ALA A 129 -1.35 -25.75 -4.14
N CYS A 130 -1.78 -24.69 -3.43
CA CYS A 130 -3.19 -24.39 -3.25
C CYS A 130 -3.82 -23.78 -4.50
N HIS A 131 -5.10 -24.10 -4.72
CA HIS A 131 -5.94 -23.43 -5.71
C HIS A 131 -6.82 -22.41 -4.99
N VAL A 132 -6.51 -21.12 -5.17
CA VAL A 132 -7.27 -20.03 -4.55
C VAL A 132 -8.30 -19.48 -5.53
N ILE A 133 -9.56 -19.47 -5.11
CA ILE A 133 -10.68 -18.88 -5.85
C ILE A 133 -11.08 -17.61 -5.12
N ALA A 134 -10.89 -16.47 -5.77
CA ALA A 134 -11.23 -15.17 -5.21
C ALA A 134 -12.47 -14.60 -5.92
N THR A 135 -13.44 -14.11 -5.16
CA THR A 135 -14.68 -13.56 -5.69
C THR A 135 -15.05 -12.26 -5.01
N ASP A 136 -15.68 -11.35 -5.76
CA ASP A 136 -16.26 -10.13 -5.22
C ASP A 136 -17.58 -9.81 -5.93
N ALA A 137 -18.44 -9.05 -5.27
CA ALA A 137 -19.66 -8.51 -5.85
C ALA A 137 -19.40 -7.19 -6.60
N CYS A 138 -18.31 -6.49 -6.27
CA CYS A 138 -17.84 -5.32 -6.99
C CYS A 138 -17.19 -5.75 -8.33
N PRO A 139 -17.65 -5.22 -9.48
CA PRO A 139 -17.10 -5.56 -10.81
C PRO A 139 -15.66 -5.09 -11.05
#